data_AF-A0A7J7I8T4-F1
#
_entry.id   AF-A0A7J7I8T4-F1
#
_cell.length_a   1.000
_cell.length_b   1.000
_cell.length_c   1.000
_cell.angle_alpha   90.00
_cell.angle_beta   90.00
_cell.angle_gamma   90.00
#
_symmetry.space_group_name_H-M   'P 1'
#
loop_
_entity.id
_entity.type
_entity.pdbx_description
1 polymer ?
#
loop_
_entity_poly.entity_id
_entity_poly.type
_entity_poly.pdbx_seq_one_letter_code
_entity_poly.pdbx_strand_id
1 'polypeptide(L)'
;MWRNQRKLAQLQLSHPRFHRLLVKTTQDKVEKGLIKVLEHVSKQGLVVDLHDLFQRLTFDTTCMLVTGYDPGCLSIDLPHVPFAKAMDDVAEAICIRHVVPASVWKFQRWVSIGHDKKLRNDRKTLDHIIEKYISMKRDELSRVIKSNDEEEEGRETRLAQLSRGFFSSFQLTWTEKKRSEKNSNQIYQQKKLTN
;
A
#
# COMPACT_ATOMS: atom_id res chain seq x y z
N MET A 1 -2.75 -20.59 -0.84
CA MET A 1 -2.28 -19.20 -1.01
C MET A 1 -2.45 -18.37 0.28
N TRP A 2 -3.67 -17.95 0.65
CA TRP A 2 -3.93 -17.12 1.85
C TRP A 2 -3.34 -17.65 3.16
N ARG A 3 -3.53 -18.95 3.47
CA ARG A 3 -3.02 -19.56 4.71
C ARG A 3 -1.50 -19.41 4.87
N ASN A 4 -0.75 -19.51 3.78
CA ASN A 4 0.71 -19.44 3.81
C ASN A 4 1.19 -17.99 3.97
N GLN A 5 0.60 -17.06 3.22
CA GLN A 5 0.87 -15.62 3.40
C GLN A 5 0.57 -15.16 4.82
N ARG A 6 -0.59 -15.55 5.37
CA ARG A 6 -0.99 -15.21 6.73
C ARG A 6 -0.01 -15.76 7.77
N LYS A 7 0.45 -17.00 7.63
CA LYS A 7 1.47 -17.57 8.52
C LYS A 7 2.77 -16.77 8.49
N LEU A 8 3.26 -16.40 7.30
CA LEU A 8 4.48 -15.60 7.14
C LEU A 8 4.32 -14.20 7.73
N ALA A 9 3.19 -13.53 7.45
CA ALA A 9 2.87 -12.22 8.01
C ALA A 9 2.81 -12.26 9.54
N GLN A 10 2.13 -13.26 10.11
CA GLN A 10 2.04 -13.43 11.56
C GLN A 10 3.41 -13.60 12.21
N LEU A 11 4.30 -14.42 11.64
CA LEU A 11 5.66 -14.58 12.15
C LEU A 11 6.44 -13.26 12.15
N GLN A 12 6.29 -12.46 11.10
CA GLN A 12 6.96 -11.17 10.97
C GLN A 12 6.39 -10.12 11.95
N LEU A 13 5.06 -10.02 12.03
CA LEU A 13 4.37 -9.04 12.87
C LEU A 13 4.55 -9.33 14.37
N SER A 14 4.58 -10.60 14.78
CA SER A 14 4.80 -10.99 16.17
C SER A 14 6.27 -10.87 16.61
N HIS A 15 7.19 -10.50 15.71
CA HIS A 15 8.61 -10.44 16.03
C HIS A 15 8.93 -9.19 16.86
N PRO A 16 9.67 -9.27 17.98
CA PRO A 16 9.98 -8.09 18.83
C PRO A 16 10.67 -6.94 18.08
N ARG A 17 11.51 -7.27 17.09
CA ARG A 17 12.14 -6.24 16.23
C ARG A 17 11.12 -5.47 15.38
N PHE A 18 10.03 -6.11 14.94
CA PHE A 18 8.95 -5.43 14.23
C PHE A 18 8.25 -4.45 15.17
N HIS A 19 7.91 -4.87 16.39
CA HIS A 19 7.32 -3.97 17.39
C HIS A 19 8.20 -2.77 17.71
N ARG A 20 9.52 -2.99 17.89
CA ARG A 20 10.47 -1.88 18.11
C ARG A 20 10.54 -0.93 16.91
N LEU A 21 10.53 -1.46 15.70
CA LEU A 21 10.50 -0.66 14.48
C LEU A 21 9.18 0.14 14.39
N LEU A 22 8.03 -0.49 14.65
CA LEU A 22 6.72 0.15 14.68
C LEU A 22 6.69 1.34 15.65
N VAL A 23 7.12 1.12 16.90
CA VAL A 23 7.15 2.20 17.91
C VAL A 23 8.06 3.34 17.46
N LYS A 24 9.29 3.02 17.04
CA LYS A 24 10.26 4.03 16.59
C LYS A 24 9.75 4.81 15.38
N THR A 25 9.28 4.13 14.34
CA THR A 25 8.77 4.75 13.12
C THR A 25 7.56 5.63 13.41
N THR A 26 6.63 5.17 14.25
CA THR A 26 5.44 5.96 14.61
C THR A 26 5.84 7.20 15.39
N GLN A 27 6.73 7.07 16.38
CA GLN A 27 7.25 8.19 17.15
C GLN A 27 7.94 9.22 16.24
N ASP A 28 8.87 8.77 15.39
CA ASP A 28 9.57 9.61 14.42
C ASP A 28 8.57 10.38 13.53
N LYS A 29 7.53 9.70 13.04
CA LYS A 29 6.51 10.29 12.16
C LYS A 29 5.62 11.30 12.87
N VAL A 30 5.28 11.06 14.13
CA VAL A 30 4.50 12.00 14.94
C VAL A 30 5.34 13.24 15.25
N GLU A 31 6.55 13.06 15.79
CA GLU A 31 7.41 14.17 16.22
C GLU A 31 7.89 15.02 15.05
N LYS A 32 8.35 14.39 13.96
CA LYS A 32 8.97 15.10 12.84
C LYS A 32 7.98 15.49 11.75
N GLY A 33 6.83 14.82 11.67
CA GLY A 33 5.79 15.08 10.68
C GLY A 33 4.57 15.76 11.30
N LEU A 34 3.75 14.99 12.03
CA LEU A 34 2.44 15.44 12.48
C LEU A 34 2.50 16.70 13.35
N ILE A 35 3.35 16.72 14.38
CA ILE A 35 3.48 17.86 15.30
C ILE A 35 3.92 19.11 14.52
N LYS A 36 4.90 18.97 13.61
CA LYS A 36 5.37 20.11 12.80
C LYS A 36 4.27 20.69 11.90
N VAL A 37 3.46 19.83 11.28
CA VAL A 37 2.34 20.27 10.46
C VAL A 37 1.30 21.00 11.32
N LEU A 38 0.93 20.43 12.47
CA LEU A 38 -0.05 21.05 13.37
C LEU A 38 0.45 22.37 13.96
N GLU A 39 1.72 22.48 14.34
CA GLU A 39 2.33 23.74 14.78
C GLU A 39 2.28 24.81 13.68
N HIS A 40 2.60 24.43 12.44
CA HIS A 40 2.59 25.34 11.30
C HIS A 40 1.17 25.87 11.03
N VAL A 41 0.19 24.96 10.96
CA VAL A 41 -1.22 25.26 10.76
C VAL A 41 -1.75 26.16 11.88
N SER A 42 -1.41 25.85 13.14
CA SER A 42 -1.80 26.64 14.31
C SER A 42 -1.23 28.06 14.27
N LYS A 43 0.07 28.21 13.97
CA LYS A 43 0.74 29.52 13.87
C LYS A 43 0.15 30.41 12.78
N GLN A 44 -0.34 29.81 11.70
CA GLN A 44 -0.93 30.54 10.57
C GLN A 44 -2.46 30.68 10.64
N GLY A 45 -3.11 30.07 11.65
CA GLY A 45 -4.56 30.07 11.76
C GLY A 45 -5.27 29.32 10.62
N LEU A 46 -4.61 28.33 10.01
CA LEU A 46 -5.17 27.55 8.93
C LEU A 46 -6.14 26.48 9.45
N VAL A 47 -7.15 26.14 8.65
CA VAL A 47 -8.02 24.99 8.90
C VAL A 47 -7.43 23.78 8.19
N VAL A 48 -7.33 22.66 8.90
CA VAL A 48 -6.85 21.39 8.35
C VAL A 48 -7.81 20.26 8.66
N ASP A 49 -7.92 19.30 7.74
CA ASP A 49 -8.66 18.07 7.96
C ASP A 49 -7.78 17.05 8.72
N LEU A 50 -8.15 16.76 9.97
CA LEU A 50 -7.45 15.76 10.78
C LEU A 50 -7.58 14.34 10.20
N HIS A 51 -8.66 14.04 9.48
CA HIS A 51 -8.83 12.74 8.84
C HIS A 51 -7.77 12.52 7.76
N ASP A 52 -7.57 13.51 6.87
CA ASP A 52 -6.52 13.46 5.84
C ASP A 52 -5.11 13.35 6.48
N LEU A 53 -4.85 14.10 7.56
CA LEU A 53 -3.57 14.01 8.27
C LEU A 53 -3.30 12.63 8.87
N PHE A 54 -4.26 12.05 9.57
CA PHE A 54 -4.10 10.71 10.16
C PHE A 54 -4.01 9.62 9.10
N GLN A 55 -4.70 9.79 7.97
CA GLN A 55 -4.57 8.90 6.83
C GLN A 55 -3.15 8.95 6.24
N ARG A 56 -2.59 10.15 6.03
CA ARG A 56 -1.21 10.33 5.56
C ARG A 56 -0.19 9.75 6.53
N LEU A 57 -0.38 9.98 7.84
CA LEU A 57 0.46 9.41 8.89
C LEU A 57 0.45 7.87 8.83
N THR A 58 -0.73 7.27 8.73
CA THR A 58 -0.91 5.81 8.69
C THR A 58 -0.28 5.23 7.43
N PHE A 59 -0.47 5.91 6.29
CA PHE A 59 0.12 5.49 5.02
C PHE A 59 1.65 5.52 5.07
N ASP A 60 2.24 6.65 5.47
CA ASP A 60 3.69 6.78 5.60
C ASP A 60 4.28 5.73 6.55
N THR A 61 3.65 5.53 7.71
CA THR A 61 4.08 4.53 8.70
C THR A 61 4.01 3.12 8.13
N THR A 62 2.94 2.80 7.39
CA THR A 62 2.75 1.49 6.76
C THR A 62 3.78 1.25 5.66
N CYS A 63 4.00 2.22 4.76
CA CYS A 63 5.01 2.13 3.72
C CYS A 63 6.41 1.96 4.30
N MET A 64 6.72 2.67 5.38
CA MET A 64 7.99 2.54 6.07
C MET A 64 8.17 1.14 6.69
N LEU A 65 7.13 0.60 7.34
CA LEU A 65 7.19 -0.71 7.98
C LEU A 65 7.21 -1.89 7.01
N VAL A 66 6.38 -1.81 5.97
CA VAL A 66 6.27 -2.86 4.96
C VAL A 66 7.45 -2.76 4.01
N THR A 67 7.59 -1.60 3.37
CA THR A 67 8.52 -1.42 2.26
C THR A 67 9.79 -0.70 2.63
N GLY A 68 10.09 -0.39 3.90
CA GLY A 68 11.36 0.26 4.24
C GLY A 68 11.57 1.63 3.58
N TYR A 69 10.53 2.23 2.99
CA TYR A 69 10.60 3.46 2.21
C TYR A 69 9.54 4.43 2.73
N ASP A 70 9.95 5.67 2.95
CA ASP A 70 9.08 6.74 3.38
C ASP A 70 8.53 7.51 2.16
N PRO A 71 7.20 7.52 1.93
CA PRO A 71 6.58 8.33 0.89
C PRO A 71 6.69 9.84 1.16
N GLY A 72 6.81 10.25 2.43
CA GLY A 72 6.80 11.66 2.83
C GLY A 72 5.45 12.36 2.57
N CYS A 73 4.34 11.63 2.64
CA CYS A 73 3.01 12.18 2.39
C CYS A 73 2.54 13.14 3.49
N LEU A 74 3.08 12.99 4.70
CA LEU A 74 2.87 13.88 5.82
C LEU A 74 3.98 14.93 5.89
N SER A 75 3.79 16.05 5.21
CA SER A 75 4.69 17.21 5.21
C SER A 75 3.90 18.51 5.24
N ILE A 76 4.58 19.63 5.50
CA ILE A 76 3.96 20.97 5.59
C ILE A 76 3.25 21.34 4.29
N ASP A 77 3.84 21.01 3.14
CA ASP A 77 3.27 21.31 1.82
C ASP A 77 2.04 20.45 1.46
N LEU A 78 1.70 19.46 2.31
CA LEU A 78 0.60 18.50 2.14
C LEU A 78 0.40 18.07 0.67
N PRO A 79 1.44 17.51 0.03
CA PRO A 79 1.41 17.21 -1.41
C PRO A 79 0.17 16.35 -1.72
N HIS A 80 -0.49 16.60 -2.85
CA HIS A 80 -1.61 15.76 -3.25
C HIS A 80 -1.13 14.31 -3.37
N VAL A 81 -1.71 13.41 -2.58
CA VAL A 81 -1.34 12.00 -2.55
C VAL A 81 -2.38 11.19 -3.31
N PRO A 82 -2.11 10.76 -4.55
CA PRO A 82 -3.05 9.95 -5.32
C PRO A 82 -3.42 8.64 -4.61
N PHE A 83 -2.54 8.12 -3.76
CA PHE A 83 -2.80 6.93 -2.94
C PHE A 83 -3.88 7.17 -1.88
N ALA A 84 -3.79 8.26 -1.09
CA ALA A 84 -4.75 8.54 -0.02
C ALA A 84 -6.16 8.68 -0.59
N LYS A 85 -6.30 9.49 -1.64
CA LYS A 85 -7.56 9.65 -2.38
C LYS A 85 -8.08 8.33 -2.96
N ALA A 86 -7.20 7.52 -3.56
CA ALA A 86 -7.59 6.22 -4.09
C ALA A 86 -8.05 5.23 -3.01
N MET A 87 -7.47 5.31 -1.80
CA MET A 87 -7.89 4.51 -0.65
C MET A 87 -9.26 4.96 -0.13
N ASP A 88 -9.51 6.26 -0.04
CA ASP A 88 -10.83 6.81 0.34
C ASP A 88 -11.91 6.34 -0.62
N ASP A 89 -11.66 6.48 -1.93
CA ASP A 89 -12.59 6.08 -2.97
C ASP A 89 -12.89 4.56 -2.91
N VAL A 90 -11.87 3.75 -2.62
CA VAL A 90 -12.03 2.30 -2.43
C VAL A 90 -12.81 1.98 -1.15
N ALA A 91 -12.52 2.65 -0.04
CA ALA A 91 -13.21 2.45 1.23
C ALA A 91 -14.69 2.82 1.12
N GLU A 92 -15.01 3.96 0.50
CA GLU A 92 -16.37 4.39 0.19
C GLU A 92 -17.09 3.34 -0.65
N ALA A 93 -16.46 2.85 -1.72
CA ALA A 93 -17.04 1.80 -2.55
C ALA A 93 -17.28 0.48 -1.79
N ILE A 94 -16.41 0.13 -0.83
CA ILE A 94 -16.61 -1.04 0.03
C ILE A 94 -17.79 -0.82 0.96
N CYS A 95 -17.91 0.35 1.59
CA CYS A 95 -19.04 0.69 2.45
C CYS A 95 -20.37 0.62 1.68
N ILE A 96 -20.44 1.22 0.49
CA ILE A 96 -21.63 1.14 -0.38
C ILE A 96 -21.99 -0.31 -0.70
N ARG A 97 -21.00 -1.17 -1.01
CA ARG A 97 -21.26 -2.59 -1.30
C ARG A 97 -21.79 -3.38 -0.09
N HIS A 98 -21.52 -2.94 1.13
CA HIS A 98 -22.05 -3.59 2.34
C HIS A 98 -23.47 -3.14 2.67
N VAL A 99 -23.84 -1.93 2.31
CA VAL A 99 -25.17 -1.36 2.62
C VAL A 99 -26.18 -1.67 1.52
N VAL A 100 -25.73 -1.80 0.26
CA VAL A 100 -26.62 -1.87 -0.90
C VAL A 100 -26.72 -3.30 -1.47
N PRO A 101 -27.94 -3.81 -1.80
CA PRO A 101 -28.14 -5.15 -2.34
C PRO A 101 -27.35 -5.43 -3.62
N ALA A 102 -27.07 -6.72 -3.86
CA ALA A 102 -26.16 -7.14 -4.93
C ALA A 102 -26.62 -6.77 -6.35
N SER A 103 -27.92 -6.60 -6.55
CA SER A 103 -28.54 -6.17 -7.80
C SER A 103 -28.19 -4.72 -8.15
N VAL A 104 -28.17 -3.82 -7.16
CA VAL A 104 -27.98 -2.38 -7.39
C VAL A 104 -26.54 -2.08 -7.78
N TRP A 105 -25.53 -2.67 -7.11
CA TRP A 105 -24.14 -2.44 -7.51
C TRP A 105 -23.78 -3.10 -8.85
N LYS A 106 -24.43 -4.23 -9.19
CA LYS A 106 -24.32 -4.83 -10.53
C LYS A 106 -24.91 -3.92 -11.60
N PHE A 107 -26.04 -3.28 -11.31
CA PHE A 107 -26.65 -2.29 -12.19
C PHE A 107 -25.77 -1.03 -12.33
N GLN A 108 -25.20 -0.52 -11.24
CA GLN A 108 -24.24 0.60 -11.29
C GLN A 108 -23.00 0.27 -12.13
N ARG A 109 -22.49 -0.97 -12.03
CA ARG A 109 -21.42 -1.47 -12.89
C ARG A 109 -21.84 -1.55 -14.36
N TRP A 110 -23.06 -2.02 -14.63
CA TRP A 110 -23.61 -2.15 -15.98
C TRP A 110 -23.82 -0.79 -16.66
N VAL A 111 -24.39 0.18 -15.94
CA VAL A 111 -24.63 1.54 -16.46
C VAL A 111 -23.32 2.34 -16.61
N SER A 112 -22.21 1.91 -15.99
CA SER A 112 -20.86 2.48 -16.18
C SER A 112 -20.77 4.01 -16.04
N ILE A 113 -21.70 4.65 -15.33
CA ILE A 113 -21.69 6.08 -15.06
C ILE A 113 -20.73 6.38 -13.89
N GLY A 114 -19.69 7.16 -14.19
CA GLY A 114 -18.85 7.91 -13.26
C GLY A 114 -18.03 7.11 -12.25
N HIS A 115 -18.70 6.57 -11.23
CA HIS A 115 -18.11 5.99 -10.03
C HIS A 115 -17.21 4.78 -10.34
N ASP A 116 -17.67 3.92 -11.25
CA ASP A 116 -16.96 2.69 -11.61
C ASP A 116 -15.69 2.96 -12.46
N LYS A 117 -15.69 4.07 -13.23
CA LYS A 117 -14.51 4.53 -13.98
C LYS A 117 -13.48 5.17 -13.05
N LYS A 118 -13.92 5.96 -12.06
CA LYS A 118 -13.08 6.56 -11.02
C LYS A 118 -12.34 5.46 -10.25
N LEU A 119 -13.08 4.50 -9.68
CA LEU A 119 -12.51 3.35 -8.96
C LEU A 119 -11.51 2.52 -9.79
N ARG A 120 -11.74 2.36 -11.10
CA ARG A 120 -10.79 1.68 -12.00
C ARG A 120 -9.49 2.46 -12.15
N ASN A 121 -9.54 3.79 -12.24
CA ASN A 121 -8.35 4.64 -12.29
C ASN A 121 -7.63 4.67 -10.95
N ASP A 122 -8.36 4.78 -9.84
CA ASP A 122 -7.80 4.76 -8.48
C ASP A 122 -7.07 3.44 -8.22
N ARG A 123 -7.66 2.34 -8.64
CA ARG A 123 -7.03 1.02 -8.57
C ARG A 123 -5.75 0.93 -9.40
N LYS A 124 -5.71 1.52 -10.60
CA LYS A 124 -4.48 1.58 -11.41
C LYS A 124 -3.40 2.41 -10.72
N THR A 125 -3.77 3.52 -10.09
CA THR A 125 -2.87 4.35 -9.30
C THR A 125 -2.27 3.55 -8.14
N LEU A 126 -3.11 2.85 -7.36
CA LEU A 126 -2.65 1.96 -6.29
C LEU A 126 -1.70 0.88 -6.81
N ASP A 127 -2.08 0.21 -7.90
CA ASP A 127 -1.27 -0.84 -8.51
C ASP A 127 0.10 -0.32 -8.96
N HIS A 128 0.15 0.88 -9.56
CA HIS A 128 1.41 1.50 -10.00
C HIS A 128 2.32 1.85 -8.83
N ILE A 129 1.75 2.41 -7.75
CA ILE A 129 2.49 2.76 -6.54
C ILE A 129 3.05 1.51 -5.87
N ILE A 130 2.23 0.46 -5.73
CA ILE A 130 2.67 -0.83 -5.17
C ILE A 130 3.80 -1.42 -6.02
N GLU A 131 3.66 -1.41 -7.34
CA GLU A 131 4.68 -1.92 -8.28
C GLU A 131 6.01 -1.18 -8.14
N LYS A 132 5.96 0.16 -8.00
CA LYS A 132 7.14 0.99 -7.74
C LYS A 132 7.85 0.56 -6.46
N TYR A 133 7.14 0.42 -5.34
CA TYR A 133 7.75 0.04 -4.06
C TYR A 133 8.31 -1.39 -4.08
N ILE A 134 7.63 -2.32 -4.75
CA ILE A 134 8.14 -3.69 -4.94
C ILE A 134 9.44 -3.66 -5.74
N SER A 135 9.49 -2.89 -6.84
CA SER A 135 10.70 -2.76 -7.66
C SER A 135 11.86 -2.18 -6.85
N MET A 136 11.62 -1.09 -6.11
CA MET A 136 12.65 -0.48 -5.25
C MET A 136 13.21 -1.46 -4.21
N LYS A 137 12.33 -2.23 -3.55
CA LYS A 137 12.78 -3.25 -2.59
C LYS A 137 13.57 -4.38 -3.27
N ARG A 138 13.22 -4.75 -4.49
CA ARG A 138 13.97 -5.75 -5.26
C ARG A 138 15.37 -5.27 -5.58
N ASP A 139 15.51 -4.02 -6.00
CA ASP A 139 16.80 -3.45 -6.38
C ASP A 139 17.73 -3.33 -5.17
N GLU A 140 17.19 -2.95 -4.01
CA GLU A 140 17.91 -2.99 -2.72
C GLU A 140 18.36 -4.42 -2.35
N LEU A 141 17.47 -5.40 -2.40
CA LEU A 141 17.82 -6.79 -2.12
C LEU A 141 18.88 -7.34 -3.08
N SER A 142 18.81 -6.97 -4.36
CA SER A 142 19.81 -7.38 -5.36
C SER A 142 21.19 -6.75 -5.09
N ARG A 143 21.23 -5.53 -4.54
CA ARG A 143 22.48 -4.87 -4.14
C ARG A 143 23.08 -5.51 -2.89
N VAL A 144 22.25 -5.82 -1.89
CA VAL A 144 22.69 -6.52 -0.66
C VAL A 144 23.25 -7.91 -0.98
N ILE A 145 22.67 -8.62 -1.95
CA ILE A 145 23.21 -9.92 -2.38
C ILE A 145 24.60 -9.76 -3.01
N LYS A 146 24.79 -8.74 -3.86
CA LYS A 146 26.09 -8.47 -4.49
C LYS A 146 27.17 -8.03 -3.49
N SER A 147 26.81 -7.36 -2.39
CA SER A 147 27.76 -6.95 -1.35
C SER A 147 28.06 -8.05 -0.32
N ASN A 148 27.12 -8.97 -0.09
CA ASN A 148 27.33 -10.09 0.85
C ASN A 148 28.19 -11.24 0.27
N ASP A 149 28.56 -11.18 -1.01
CA ASP A 149 29.59 -12.06 -1.58
C ASP A 149 31.01 -11.66 -1.10
N GLU A 150 31.17 -10.53 -0.38
CA GLU A 150 32.46 -10.05 0.15
C GLU A 150 32.60 -10.07 1.69
N GLU A 151 31.51 -10.13 2.46
CA GLU A 151 31.58 -10.21 3.94
C GLU A 151 30.54 -11.18 4.52
N GLU A 152 31.01 -12.37 4.88
CA GLU A 152 30.25 -13.38 5.61
C GLU A 152 30.35 -13.10 7.13
N GLU A 153 29.38 -12.41 7.73
CA GLU A 153 29.17 -12.49 9.18
C GLU A 153 27.70 -12.63 9.59
N GLY A 154 27.45 -13.74 10.29
CA GLY A 154 26.13 -14.17 10.72
C GLY A 154 25.56 -13.34 11.87
N ARG A 155 24.38 -12.74 11.64
CA ARG A 155 23.21 -12.62 12.55
C ARG A 155 22.11 -11.67 12.04
N GLU A 156 22.24 -11.14 10.82
CA GLU A 156 21.16 -10.47 10.08
C GLU A 156 20.22 -11.42 9.29
N THR A 157 20.61 -12.69 9.18
CA THR A 157 20.07 -13.62 8.19
C THR A 157 18.59 -13.93 8.33
N ARG A 158 18.02 -14.11 9.54
CA ARG A 158 16.63 -14.60 9.66
C ARG A 158 15.57 -13.58 9.32
N LEU A 159 15.73 -12.31 9.69
CA LEU A 159 14.75 -11.27 9.36
C LEU A 159 14.91 -10.77 7.93
N ALA A 160 16.14 -10.72 7.42
CA ALA A 160 16.36 -10.49 6.00
C ALA A 160 15.78 -11.65 5.18
N GLN A 161 15.92 -12.92 5.61
CA GLN A 161 15.31 -14.08 4.96
C GLN A 161 13.78 -14.09 5.10
N LEU A 162 13.22 -13.72 6.25
CA LEU A 162 11.77 -13.63 6.47
C LEU A 162 11.15 -12.47 5.69
N SER A 163 11.80 -11.31 5.62
CA SER A 163 11.34 -10.20 4.79
C SER A 163 11.49 -10.56 3.30
N ARG A 164 12.60 -11.18 2.88
CA ARG A 164 12.77 -11.76 1.53
C ARG A 164 11.67 -12.77 1.20
N GLY A 165 11.34 -13.67 2.13
CA GLY A 165 10.33 -14.71 1.95
C GLY A 165 8.91 -14.13 1.89
N PHE A 166 8.60 -13.17 2.76
CA PHE A 166 7.34 -12.44 2.75
C PHE A 166 7.17 -11.64 1.45
N PHE A 167 8.19 -10.89 1.03
CA PHE A 167 8.16 -10.11 -0.21
C PHE A 167 8.14 -10.98 -1.46
N SER A 168 8.92 -12.05 -1.52
CA SER A 168 8.91 -13.00 -2.64
C SER A 168 7.55 -13.68 -2.78
N SER A 169 6.96 -14.14 -1.67
CA SER A 169 5.62 -14.74 -1.66
C SER A 169 4.54 -13.71 -2.03
N PHE A 170 4.59 -12.51 -1.45
CA PHE A 170 3.66 -11.42 -1.77
C PHE A 170 3.78 -10.98 -3.23
N GLN A 171 4.98 -10.96 -3.80
CA GLN A 171 5.21 -10.62 -5.21
C GLN A 171 4.70 -11.71 -6.16
N LEU A 172 5.00 -12.98 -5.91
CA LEU A 172 4.49 -14.10 -6.74
C LEU A 172 2.97 -14.09 -6.78
N THR A 173 2.36 -13.92 -5.60
CA THR A 173 0.90 -13.85 -5.48
C THR A 173 0.30 -12.60 -6.14
N TRP A 174 0.96 -11.44 -6.04
CA TRP A 174 0.50 -10.21 -6.68
C TRP A 174 0.65 -10.26 -8.21
N THR A 175 1.75 -10.82 -8.72
CA THR A 175 1.98 -11.01 -10.16
C THR A 175 1.03 -12.05 -10.77
N GLU A 176 0.75 -13.15 -10.06
CA GLU A 176 -0.29 -14.12 -10.45
C GLU A 176 -1.68 -13.47 -10.50
N LYS A 177 -2.02 -12.65 -9.50
CA LYS A 177 -3.29 -11.92 -9.46
C LYS A 177 -3.40 -10.93 -10.63
N LYS A 178 -2.37 -10.14 -10.90
CA LYS A 178 -2.34 -9.22 -12.07
C LYS A 178 -2.47 -9.97 -13.39
N ARG A 179 -1.80 -11.11 -13.55
CA ARG A 179 -1.91 -11.96 -14.75
C ARG A 179 -3.33 -12.49 -14.94
N SER A 180 -3.97 -12.95 -13.85
CA SER A 180 -5.37 -13.39 -13.85
C SER A 180 -6.35 -12.27 -14.22
N GLU A 181 -6.14 -11.06 -13.70
CA GLU A 181 -6.98 -9.89 -13.99
C GLU A 181 -6.84 -9.40 -15.44
N LYS A 182 -5.61 -9.42 -15.99
CA LYS A 182 -5.35 -9.07 -17.39
C LYS A 182 -6.06 -10.05 -18.33
N ASN A 183 -5.98 -11.34 -18.05
CA ASN A 183 -6.70 -12.38 -18.81
C ASN A 183 -8.23 -12.21 -18.71
N SER A 184 -8.75 -11.91 -17.52
CA SER A 184 -10.20 -11.71 -17.31
C SER A 184 -10.74 -10.49 -18.06
N ASN A 185 -9.99 -9.37 -18.06
CA ASN A 185 -10.35 -8.19 -18.83
C ASN A 185 -10.27 -8.44 -20.34
N GLN A 186 -9.31 -9.23 -20.81
CA GLN A 186 -9.16 -9.56 -22.23
C GLN A 186 -10.30 -10.45 -22.73
N ILE A 187 -10.74 -11.43 -21.93
CA ILE A 187 -11.92 -12.26 -22.19
C ILE A 187 -13.20 -11.40 -22.20
N TYR A 188 -13.31 -10.44 -21.28
CA TYR A 188 -14.47 -9.54 -21.21
C TYR A 188 -14.58 -8.63 -22.45
N GLN A 189 -13.45 -8.07 -22.92
CA GLN A 189 -13.43 -7.24 -24.12
C GLN A 189 -13.72 -8.06 -25.40
N GLN A 190 -13.23 -9.30 -25.49
CA GLN A 190 -13.57 -10.19 -26.61
C GLN A 190 -15.07 -10.50 -26.67
N LYS A 191 -15.73 -10.78 -25.54
CA LYS A 191 -17.18 -11.02 -25.48
C LYS A 191 -18.04 -9.79 -25.81
N LYS A 192 -17.49 -8.59 -25.67
CA LYS A 192 -18.16 -7.32 -25.98
C LYS A 192 -18.04 -6.94 -27.47
N LEU A 193 -17.08 -7.53 -28.19
CA LEU A 193 -16.89 -7.34 -29.63
C LEU A 193 -17.64 -8.38 -30.48
N THR A 194 -18.12 -9.46 -29.86
CA THR A 194 -18.84 -10.57 -30.51
C THR A 194 -20.35 -10.60 -30.22
N ASN A 195 -20.89 -9.61 -29.50
CA ASN A 195 -22.34 -9.33 -29.35
C ASN A 195 -22.61 -7.90 -29.79
#